data_AF-A0A1T5LGW1-F1
#
_entry.id   AF-A0A1T5LGW1-F1
#
_cell.length_a   1.000
_cell.length_b   1.000
_cell.length_c   1.000
_cell.angle_alpha   90.00
_cell.angle_beta   90.00
_cell.angle_gamma   90.00
#
_symmetry.space_group_name_H-M   'P 1'
#
loop_
_entity.id
_entity.type
_entity.pdbx_description
1 polymer ?
#
loop_
_entity_poly.entity_id
_entity_poly.type
_entity_poly.pdbx_seq_one_letter_code
_entity_poly.pdbx_strand_id
1 'polypeptide(L)'
;MTTSVRTLVRGVALAGVAGALALVVAACASPAPSGGGSSEPTAASPSASPEPSAPASPSGEVTGVPGPGEHVRGLPDGAEGTFDSPAGAGWSPTPGVLLVVTYGSSTCPRLAEAEAGWGGRHEAIDVGLVDPDPGPCTMDYVPTTSAVAVPPDADAGSGVTVRLGDIGKVEVAPRAADGEAGPLAWVAP
;
A
#
# COMPACT_ATOMS: atom_id res chain seq x y z
N MET A 1 -34.46 38.62 1.43
CA MET A 1 -35.38 37.88 2.31
C MET A 1 -34.56 37.11 3.31
N THR A 2 -34.65 37.54 4.56
CA THR A 2 -33.86 37.09 5.70
C THR A 2 -34.60 35.93 6.36
N THR A 3 -33.99 34.75 6.49
CA THR A 3 -34.44 33.78 7.50
C THR A 3 -33.24 32.97 8.00
N SER A 4 -32.86 33.29 9.23
CA SER A 4 -31.88 32.62 10.07
C SER A 4 -32.65 31.80 11.09
N VAL A 5 -32.39 30.49 11.24
CA VAL A 5 -32.94 29.70 12.37
C VAL A 5 -31.96 28.61 12.84
N ARG A 6 -31.28 28.94 13.95
CA ARG A 6 -31.06 28.19 15.20
C ARG A 6 -30.36 26.83 15.19
N THR A 7 -29.12 26.90 15.67
CA THR A 7 -28.41 25.96 16.55
C THR A 7 -29.31 25.18 17.52
N LEU A 8 -29.08 23.87 17.62
CA LEU A 8 -29.49 23.04 18.76
C LEU A 8 -28.29 22.19 19.20
N VAL A 9 -27.68 22.61 20.32
CA VAL A 9 -26.71 21.83 21.11
C VAL A 9 -27.51 21.04 22.14
N ARG A 10 -27.22 19.74 22.30
CA ARG A 10 -26.97 19.04 23.60
C ARG A 10 -27.18 17.54 23.47
N GLY A 11 -26.21 16.78 23.98
CA GLY A 11 -26.33 15.35 24.23
C GLY A 11 -25.05 14.75 24.78
N VAL A 12 -24.63 15.16 25.98
CA VAL A 12 -23.61 14.47 26.78
C VAL A 12 -24.23 13.20 27.36
N ALA A 13 -23.57 12.05 27.23
CA ALA A 13 -23.80 10.89 28.09
C ALA A 13 -22.46 10.19 28.40
N LEU A 14 -22.26 9.97 29.70
CA LEU A 14 -21.12 9.33 30.36
C LEU A 14 -21.14 7.79 30.25
N ALA A 15 -19.98 7.19 30.52
CA ALA A 15 -19.70 6.00 31.35
C ALA A 15 -18.79 5.00 30.62
N GLY A 16 -17.57 4.75 31.11
CA GLY A 16 -17.24 3.60 31.99
C GLY A 16 -16.77 2.44 31.11
N VAL A 17 -15.62 1.78 31.30
CA VAL A 17 -15.22 1.00 32.48
C VAL A 17 -13.71 0.71 32.38
N ALA A 18 -13.01 0.86 33.50
CA ALA A 18 -11.64 0.43 33.69
C ALA A 18 -11.56 -1.11 33.72
N GLY A 19 -10.64 -1.69 32.94
CA GLY A 19 -10.30 -3.11 32.98
C GLY A 19 -8.80 -3.28 33.14
N ALA A 20 -8.31 -3.32 34.38
CA ALA A 20 -6.98 -3.79 34.72
C ALA A 20 -7.02 -5.32 34.84
N LEU A 21 -6.17 -6.03 34.09
CA LEU A 21 -5.84 -7.43 34.37
C LEU A 21 -4.33 -7.59 34.36
N ALA A 22 -3.78 -7.82 35.54
CA ALA A 22 -2.43 -8.29 35.79
C ALA A 22 -2.43 -9.83 35.93
N LEU A 23 -1.22 -10.41 35.98
CA LEU A 23 -0.83 -11.80 36.35
C LEU A 23 -0.53 -12.72 35.15
N VAL A 24 0.51 -13.59 35.10
CA VAL A 24 1.71 -13.88 35.90
C VAL A 24 2.49 -15.00 35.16
N VAL A 25 3.84 -14.92 35.19
CA VAL A 25 4.89 -15.98 35.34
C VAL A 25 4.90 -17.26 34.46
N ALA A 26 6.13 -17.60 34.01
CA ALA A 26 6.81 -18.92 33.97
C ALA A 26 7.44 -19.18 32.59
N ALA A 27 8.75 -18.98 32.37
CA ALA A 27 9.87 -19.86 32.78
C ALA A 27 9.75 -21.30 32.25
N CYS A 28 10.49 -21.63 31.20
CA CYS A 28 11.23 -22.89 31.10
C CYS A 28 12.31 -22.79 30.01
N ALA A 29 13.56 -22.69 30.47
CA ALA A 29 14.74 -23.03 29.70
C ALA A 29 14.79 -24.56 29.52
N SER A 30 15.30 -25.03 28.38
CA SER A 30 15.92 -26.35 28.29
C SER A 30 16.95 -26.42 27.14
N PRO A 31 18.04 -27.19 27.35
CA PRO A 31 19.30 -27.09 26.61
C PRO A 31 19.36 -27.87 25.29
N ALA A 32 20.38 -27.51 24.50
CA ALA A 32 20.79 -28.14 23.26
C ALA A 32 21.16 -29.62 23.39
N PRO A 33 21.04 -30.39 22.28
CA PRO A 33 21.92 -31.52 22.02
C PRO A 33 23.06 -31.13 21.07
N SER A 34 24.28 -31.30 21.56
CA SER A 34 25.51 -31.41 20.76
C SER A 34 25.40 -32.59 19.80
N GLY A 35 25.50 -32.34 18.50
CA GLY A 35 25.61 -33.35 17.46
C GLY A 35 26.92 -33.16 16.70
N GLY A 36 28.00 -33.71 17.24
CA GLY A 36 29.27 -33.85 16.52
C GLY A 36 29.15 -34.93 15.44
N GLY A 37 29.69 -34.62 14.26
CA GLY A 37 29.75 -35.54 13.13
C GLY A 37 30.66 -35.01 12.04
N SER A 38 31.97 -35.07 12.27
CA SER A 38 32.95 -35.05 11.18
C SER A 38 32.67 -36.21 10.24
N SER A 39 32.43 -35.91 8.98
CA SER A 39 32.70 -36.82 7.87
C SER A 39 33.00 -35.95 6.66
N GLU A 40 34.28 -35.69 6.48
CA GLU A 40 34.84 -35.21 5.23
C GLU A 40 34.92 -36.40 4.26
N PRO A 41 34.41 -36.27 3.04
CA PRO A 41 34.98 -36.99 1.92
C PRO A 41 35.68 -36.02 0.98
N THR A 42 37.00 -36.16 0.90
CA THR A 42 37.77 -35.84 -0.29
C THR A 42 37.24 -36.68 -1.46
N ALA A 43 36.79 -36.04 -2.54
CA ALA A 43 37.30 -36.28 -3.90
C ALA A 43 36.49 -35.54 -4.98
N ALA A 44 37.25 -34.96 -5.91
CA ALA A 44 36.94 -34.70 -7.31
C ALA A 44 36.05 -33.51 -7.66
N SER A 45 36.70 -32.44 -8.13
CA SER A 45 36.14 -31.53 -9.13
C SER A 45 35.82 -32.27 -10.43
N PRO A 46 34.60 -32.11 -10.95
CA PRO A 46 34.39 -31.96 -12.37
C PRO A 46 34.27 -30.47 -12.73
N SER A 47 34.87 -30.18 -13.88
CA SER A 47 34.84 -28.92 -14.61
C SER A 47 33.43 -28.53 -15.06
N ALA A 48 33.26 -27.23 -15.29
CA ALA A 48 32.15 -26.53 -15.95
C ALA A 48 30.84 -26.42 -15.15
N SER A 49 30.77 -25.40 -14.28
CA SER A 49 29.50 -24.78 -13.90
C SER A 49 28.97 -24.04 -15.12
N PRO A 50 27.80 -24.37 -15.69
CA PRO A 50 27.09 -23.39 -16.49
C PRO A 50 26.82 -22.21 -15.56
N GLU A 51 27.31 -21.03 -15.90
CA GLU A 51 26.88 -19.79 -15.30
C GLU A 51 25.36 -19.75 -15.48
N PRO A 52 24.53 -19.87 -14.42
CA PRO A 52 23.12 -19.60 -14.60
C PRO A 52 23.07 -18.15 -15.05
N SER A 53 22.63 -17.92 -16.29
CA SER A 53 22.25 -16.61 -16.74
C SER A 53 21.24 -16.11 -15.72
N ALA A 54 21.69 -15.24 -14.82
CA ALA A 54 20.80 -14.52 -13.94
C ALA A 54 19.77 -13.88 -14.89
N PRO A 55 18.45 -14.06 -14.68
CA PRO A 55 17.52 -13.15 -15.32
C PRO A 55 17.99 -11.76 -14.91
N ALA A 56 18.30 -10.92 -15.90
CA ALA A 56 18.61 -9.53 -15.62
C ALA A 56 17.46 -9.01 -14.77
N SER A 57 17.73 -8.73 -13.49
CA SER A 57 16.82 -7.96 -12.67
C SER A 57 16.51 -6.71 -13.50
N PRO A 58 15.25 -6.42 -13.87
CA PRO A 58 14.93 -5.08 -14.25
C PRO A 58 14.99 -4.25 -12.96
N SER A 59 16.21 -3.95 -12.50
CA SER A 59 16.48 -2.71 -11.77
C SER A 59 16.51 -1.58 -12.80
N GLY A 60 15.43 -1.47 -13.57
CA GLY A 60 15.03 -0.22 -14.17
C GLY A 60 13.93 0.29 -13.24
N GLU A 61 14.15 1.44 -12.62
CA GLU A 61 13.03 2.34 -12.38
C GLU A 61 12.26 2.40 -13.70
N VAL A 62 11.08 1.79 -13.74
CA VAL A 62 10.19 1.90 -14.88
C VAL A 62 9.67 3.33 -14.81
N THR A 63 10.33 4.22 -15.55
CA THR A 63 9.92 5.60 -15.75
C THR A 63 8.67 5.58 -16.62
N GLY A 64 7.52 5.65 -15.97
CA GLY A 64 6.23 5.65 -16.65
C GLY A 64 5.06 5.57 -15.70
N VAL A 65 3.98 6.26 -16.07
CA VAL A 65 2.69 6.10 -15.42
C VAL A 65 2.09 4.76 -15.88
N PRO A 66 1.82 3.79 -14.98
CA PRO A 66 1.19 2.54 -15.38
C PRO A 66 -0.20 2.78 -15.99
N GLY A 67 -0.58 1.98 -16.99
CA GLY A 67 -1.96 1.93 -17.47
C GLY A 67 -2.89 1.27 -16.45
N PRO A 68 -4.23 1.42 -16.56
CA PRO A 68 -5.16 0.78 -15.63
C PRO A 68 -4.94 -0.73 -15.49
N GLY A 69 -4.84 -1.21 -14.25
CA GLY A 69 -4.52 -2.61 -13.92
C GLY A 69 -3.03 -2.95 -13.98
N GLU A 70 -2.18 -2.05 -14.44
CA GLU A 70 -0.73 -2.20 -14.39
C GLU A 70 -0.17 -1.62 -13.09
N HIS A 71 1.04 -2.05 -12.74
CA HIS A 71 1.78 -1.55 -11.60
C HIS A 71 3.27 -1.46 -11.91
N VAL A 72 3.95 -0.55 -11.22
CA VAL A 72 5.39 -0.34 -11.32
C VAL A 72 5.99 -0.22 -9.92
N ARG A 73 7.24 -0.66 -9.76
CA ARG A 73 8.01 -0.44 -8.54
C ARG A 73 8.45 1.02 -8.50
N GLY A 74 8.34 1.65 -7.33
CA GLY A 74 8.68 3.05 -7.12
C GLY A 74 7.47 3.96 -6.91
N LEU A 75 7.77 5.25 -6.75
CA LEU A 75 6.80 6.33 -6.70
C LEU A 75 6.48 6.80 -8.13
N PRO A 76 5.32 7.44 -8.36
CA PRO A 76 5.07 8.17 -9.59
C PRO A 76 6.11 9.28 -9.81
N ASP A 77 6.41 9.58 -11.07
CA ASP A 77 7.35 10.64 -11.43
C ASP A 77 6.99 11.98 -10.76
N GLY A 78 7.98 12.59 -10.09
CA GLY A 78 7.83 13.89 -9.41
C GLY A 78 7.05 13.83 -8.10
N ALA A 79 6.58 12.65 -7.65
CA ALA A 79 5.90 12.51 -6.39
C ALA A 79 6.89 12.38 -5.21
N GLU A 80 6.58 13.05 -4.10
CA GLU A 80 7.29 12.90 -2.84
C GLU A 80 6.60 11.85 -1.98
N GLY A 81 7.34 10.78 -1.64
CA GLY A 81 6.88 9.71 -0.77
C GLY A 81 7.04 10.00 0.71
N THR A 82 6.45 9.13 1.54
CA THR A 82 6.69 9.12 2.99
C THR A 82 6.72 7.69 3.52
N PHE A 83 7.61 7.42 4.48
CA PHE A 83 7.66 6.15 5.20
C PHE A 83 6.77 6.13 6.46
N ASP A 84 6.20 7.28 6.83
CA ASP A 84 5.29 7.40 7.98
C ASP A 84 3.85 6.97 7.62
N SER A 85 3.59 6.65 6.36
CA SER A 85 2.30 6.16 5.88
C SER A 85 2.47 4.86 5.08
N PRO A 86 1.61 3.86 5.28
CA PRO A 86 1.68 2.60 4.53
C PRO A 86 1.17 2.75 3.08
N ALA A 87 0.35 3.74 2.78
CA ALA A 87 -0.24 3.92 1.45
C ALA A 87 -0.68 5.36 1.17
N GLY A 88 -0.79 5.69 -0.11
CA GLY A 88 -1.32 6.96 -0.58
C GLY A 88 -2.00 6.82 -1.94
N ALA A 89 -2.68 7.88 -2.35
CA ALA A 89 -3.32 7.94 -3.66
C ALA A 89 -3.30 9.35 -4.25
N GLY A 90 -3.35 9.44 -5.57
CA GLY A 90 -3.47 10.70 -6.30
C GLY A 90 -3.86 10.45 -7.75
N TRP A 91 -4.36 11.48 -8.43
CA TRP A 91 -4.79 11.34 -9.83
C TRP A 91 -3.60 11.15 -10.77
N SER A 92 -3.75 10.24 -11.72
CA SER A 92 -2.80 10.15 -12.83
C SER A 92 -3.04 11.27 -13.86
N PRO A 93 -2.07 11.55 -14.76
CA PRO A 93 -2.28 12.38 -15.95
C PRO A 93 -3.42 11.90 -16.86
N THR A 94 -3.74 10.61 -16.82
CA THR A 94 -4.82 10.00 -17.59
C THR A 94 -6.16 10.21 -16.88
N PRO A 95 -7.19 10.76 -17.55
CA PRO A 95 -8.52 10.93 -16.98
C PRO A 95 -9.13 9.60 -16.51
N GLY A 96 -9.79 9.61 -15.36
CA GLY A 96 -10.45 8.42 -14.81
C GLY A 96 -9.50 7.35 -14.27
N VAL A 97 -8.23 7.69 -14.03
CA VAL A 97 -7.24 6.78 -13.48
C VAL A 97 -6.60 7.36 -12.23
N LEU A 98 -6.70 6.60 -11.14
CA LEU A 98 -6.08 6.90 -9.86
C LEU A 98 -4.78 6.10 -9.72
N LEU A 99 -3.72 6.75 -9.26
CA LEU A 99 -2.48 6.10 -8.84
C LEU A 99 -2.58 5.79 -7.36
N VAL A 100 -2.34 4.54 -7.00
CA VAL A 100 -2.31 4.07 -5.61
C VAL A 100 -0.92 3.58 -5.30
N VAL A 101 -0.29 4.21 -4.32
CA VAL A 101 1.03 3.84 -3.83
C VAL A 101 0.87 3.04 -2.55
N THR A 102 1.50 1.88 -2.49
CA THR A 102 1.60 1.08 -1.27
C THR A 102 3.06 0.82 -0.97
N TYR A 103 3.45 0.94 0.29
CA TYR A 103 4.77 0.50 0.73
C TYR A 103 4.71 -0.94 1.22
N GLY A 104 5.68 -1.74 0.79
CA GLY A 104 5.70 -3.17 1.08
C GLY A 104 7.06 -3.79 0.82
N SER A 105 7.17 -5.10 1.07
CA SER A 105 8.34 -5.86 0.66
C SER A 105 8.51 -5.78 -0.85
N SER A 106 9.73 -5.55 -1.31
CA SER A 106 10.04 -5.45 -2.73
C SER A 106 9.61 -6.70 -3.51
N THR A 107 9.66 -7.89 -2.90
CA THR A 107 9.26 -9.16 -3.53
C THR A 107 7.81 -9.58 -3.26
N CYS A 108 7.14 -8.92 -2.32
CA CYS A 108 5.74 -9.16 -1.98
C CYS A 108 4.99 -7.83 -1.78
N PRO A 109 4.88 -6.98 -2.81
CA PRO A 109 4.11 -5.75 -2.67
C PRO A 109 2.62 -6.10 -2.55
N ARG A 110 1.91 -5.37 -1.71
CA ARG A 110 0.45 -5.30 -1.81
C ARG A 110 0.13 -4.48 -3.05
N LEU A 111 -0.89 -4.85 -3.83
CA LEU A 111 -1.26 -4.13 -5.05
C LEU A 111 -2.70 -3.64 -4.97
N ALA A 112 -3.04 -2.59 -5.70
CA ALA A 112 -4.44 -2.22 -5.86
C ALA A 112 -5.12 -3.10 -6.92
N GLU A 113 -6.42 -3.34 -6.76
CA GLU A 113 -7.23 -3.92 -7.83
C GLU A 113 -7.25 -2.98 -9.05
N ALA A 114 -7.47 -3.54 -10.25
CA ALA A 114 -7.45 -2.77 -11.48
C ALA A 114 -8.58 -1.73 -11.60
N GLU A 115 -9.68 -1.96 -10.90
CA GLU A 115 -10.88 -1.12 -10.93
C GLU A 115 -11.34 -0.80 -9.52
N ALA A 116 -11.79 0.43 -9.31
CA ALA A 116 -12.40 0.88 -8.07
C ALA A 116 -13.92 0.99 -8.22
N GLY A 117 -14.62 0.83 -7.09
CA GLY A 117 -16.06 1.03 -7.01
C GLY A 117 -16.40 2.32 -6.28
N TRP A 118 -17.67 2.71 -6.34
CA TRP A 118 -18.19 3.68 -5.39
C TRP A 118 -18.56 3.00 -4.07
N GLY A 119 -18.12 3.60 -2.97
CA GLY A 119 -18.49 3.28 -1.60
C GLY A 119 -19.50 4.24 -1.01
N GLY A 120 -20.17 3.81 0.07
CA GLY A 120 -20.97 4.66 0.96
C GLY A 120 -21.88 5.66 0.25
N ARG A 121 -22.95 5.20 -0.44
CA ARG A 121 -23.89 6.09 -1.16
C ARG A 121 -23.23 7.13 -2.10
N HIS A 122 -22.11 6.77 -2.76
CA HIS A 122 -21.29 7.65 -3.62
C HIS A 122 -20.49 8.73 -2.87
N GLU A 123 -20.21 8.54 -1.57
CA GLU A 123 -19.42 9.48 -0.77
C GLU A 123 -17.90 9.23 -0.87
N ALA A 124 -17.48 8.04 -1.33
CA ALA A 124 -16.06 7.70 -1.45
C ALA A 124 -15.79 6.74 -2.61
N ILE A 125 -14.59 6.81 -3.18
CA ILE A 125 -14.08 5.78 -4.09
C ILE A 125 -13.47 4.66 -3.24
N ASP A 126 -13.96 3.44 -3.40
CA ASP A 126 -13.45 2.25 -2.72
C ASP A 126 -12.47 1.52 -3.64
N VAL A 127 -11.20 1.49 -3.24
CA VAL A 127 -10.14 0.74 -3.93
C VAL A 127 -9.85 -0.54 -3.14
N GLY A 128 -10.01 -1.68 -3.80
CA GLY A 128 -9.59 -2.98 -3.26
C GLY A 128 -8.06 -3.11 -3.26
N LEU A 129 -7.53 -3.82 -2.27
CA LEU A 129 -6.11 -4.16 -2.18
C LEU A 129 -5.94 -5.67 -2.16
N VAL A 130 -5.07 -6.16 -3.04
CA VAL A 130 -4.73 -7.57 -3.20
C VAL A 130 -3.50 -7.88 -2.37
N ASP A 131 -3.62 -8.84 -1.47
CA ASP A 131 -2.48 -9.35 -0.71
C ASP A 131 -1.53 -10.14 -1.62
N PRO A 132 -0.21 -10.05 -1.39
CA PRO A 132 0.75 -10.80 -2.18
C PRO A 132 0.55 -12.31 -2.01
N ASP A 133 0.89 -13.07 -3.04
CA ASP A 133 0.91 -14.53 -2.97
C ASP A 133 1.81 -15.01 -1.83
N PRO A 134 1.44 -16.11 -1.15
CA PRO A 134 2.21 -16.62 -0.02
C PRO A 134 3.61 -17.07 -0.48
N GLY A 135 4.64 -16.54 0.16
CA GLY A 135 6.02 -16.85 -0.17
C GLY A 135 7.04 -16.13 0.74
N PRO A 136 8.33 -16.43 0.60
CA PRO A 136 9.38 -15.71 1.32
C PRO A 136 9.49 -14.28 0.78
N CYS A 137 9.13 -13.31 1.61
CA CYS A 137 9.28 -11.90 1.29
C CYS A 137 10.65 -11.39 1.73
N THR A 138 11.21 -10.46 0.96
CA THR A 138 12.43 -9.72 1.28
C THR A 138 12.16 -8.67 2.35
N MET A 139 13.21 -8.24 3.05
CA MET A 139 13.11 -7.19 4.06
C MET A 139 13.14 -5.77 3.47
N ASP A 140 13.42 -5.64 2.17
CA ASP A 140 13.52 -4.33 1.51
C ASP A 140 12.13 -3.71 1.37
N TYR A 141 11.87 -2.66 2.15
CA TYR A 141 10.60 -1.97 2.16
C TYR A 141 10.61 -0.80 1.17
N VAL A 142 9.82 -0.90 0.11
CA VAL A 142 9.83 0.03 -1.03
C VAL A 142 8.41 0.35 -1.50
N PRO A 143 8.18 1.52 -2.12
CA PRO A 143 6.90 1.85 -2.72
C PRO A 143 6.67 1.04 -3.99
N THR A 144 5.40 0.73 -4.25
CA THR A 144 4.90 0.19 -5.52
C THR A 144 3.64 0.97 -5.88
N THR A 145 3.57 1.42 -7.13
CA THR A 145 2.46 2.21 -7.67
C THR A 145 1.60 1.33 -8.55
N SER A 146 0.31 1.23 -8.26
CA SER A 146 -0.71 0.59 -9.09
C SER A 146 -1.60 1.66 -9.74
N ALA A 147 -1.98 1.48 -11.00
CA ALA A 147 -2.98 2.33 -11.65
C ALA A 147 -4.36 1.66 -11.63
N VAL A 148 -5.36 2.44 -11.20
CA VAL A 148 -6.71 1.95 -10.92
C VAL A 148 -7.72 2.77 -11.74
N ALA A 149 -8.53 2.09 -12.56
CA ALA A 149 -9.66 2.74 -13.20
C ALA A 149 -10.72 3.08 -12.15
N VAL A 150 -11.19 4.33 -12.14
CA VAL A 150 -12.24 4.76 -11.21
C VAL A 150 -13.61 4.77 -11.90
N PRO A 151 -14.71 4.76 -11.13
CA PRO A 151 -16.04 4.93 -11.70
C PRO A 151 -16.15 6.21 -12.55
N PRO A 152 -17.07 6.24 -13.53
CA PRO A 152 -17.36 7.47 -14.25
C PRO A 152 -17.75 8.59 -13.28
N ASP A 153 -17.43 9.82 -13.65
CA ASP A 153 -17.70 11.04 -12.88
C ASP A 153 -16.95 11.16 -11.55
N ALA A 154 -16.12 10.19 -11.16
CA ALA A 154 -15.29 10.27 -9.96
C ALA A 154 -14.16 11.31 -10.09
N ASP A 155 -13.69 11.52 -11.33
CA ASP A 155 -12.65 12.47 -11.71
C ASP A 155 -13.27 13.72 -12.35
N ALA A 156 -14.16 14.39 -11.61
CA ALA A 156 -14.97 15.52 -12.09
C ALA A 156 -14.40 16.90 -11.69
N GLY A 157 -13.14 16.97 -11.27
CA GLY A 157 -12.47 18.23 -10.92
C GLY A 157 -12.74 18.75 -9.50
N SER A 158 -13.37 17.96 -8.62
CA SER A 158 -13.45 18.22 -7.18
C SER A 158 -12.58 17.25 -6.38
N GLY A 159 -12.24 17.61 -5.15
CA GLY A 159 -11.59 16.67 -4.23
C GLY A 159 -12.52 15.51 -3.88
N VAL A 160 -11.94 14.33 -3.64
CA VAL A 160 -12.70 13.10 -3.35
C VAL A 160 -12.04 12.29 -2.23
N THR A 161 -12.86 11.71 -1.37
CA THR A 161 -12.41 10.72 -0.39
C THR A 161 -12.15 9.39 -1.10
N VAL A 162 -10.94 8.84 -0.94
CA VAL A 162 -10.58 7.50 -1.39
C VAL A 162 -10.37 6.60 -0.18
N ARG A 163 -11.00 5.43 -0.17
CA ARG A 163 -10.76 4.37 0.81
C ARG A 163 -9.86 3.31 0.19
N LEU A 164 -8.71 3.06 0.81
CA LEU A 164 -7.69 2.10 0.38
C LEU A 164 -7.83 0.83 1.22
N GLY A 165 -8.69 -0.09 0.78
CA GLY A 165 -8.98 -1.34 1.48
C GLY A 165 -9.23 -1.15 2.98
N ASP A 166 -8.51 -1.94 3.77
CA ASP A 166 -8.45 -1.88 5.22
C ASP A 166 -7.39 -0.91 5.77
N ILE A 167 -6.52 -0.35 4.92
CA ILE A 167 -5.42 0.52 5.34
C ILE A 167 -5.95 1.85 5.88
N GLY A 168 -6.94 2.44 5.20
CA GLY A 168 -7.51 3.70 5.65
C GLY A 168 -8.13 4.53 4.53
N LYS A 169 -8.26 5.84 4.78
CA LYS A 169 -8.84 6.80 3.84
C LYS A 169 -7.89 7.97 3.64
N VAL A 170 -7.95 8.55 2.43
CA VAL A 170 -7.24 9.77 2.06
C VAL A 170 -8.18 10.72 1.32
N GLU A 171 -7.95 12.02 1.49
CA GLU A 171 -8.61 13.05 0.68
C GLU A 171 -7.71 13.37 -0.50
N VAL A 172 -8.14 12.99 -1.71
CA VAL A 172 -7.40 13.26 -2.94
C VAL A 172 -7.88 14.58 -3.53
N ALA A 173 -6.95 15.53 -3.68
CA ALA A 173 -7.22 16.80 -4.34
C ALA A 173 -7.43 16.61 -5.86
N PRO A 174 -8.21 17.47 -6.53
CA PRO A 174 -8.34 17.41 -7.98
C PRO A 174 -7.00 17.72 -8.66
N ARG A 175 -6.85 17.30 -9.92
CA ARG A 175 -5.73 17.74 -10.77
C ARG A 175 -5.74 19.26 -10.94
N ALA A 176 -4.56 19.85 -11.09
CA ALA A 176 -4.43 21.26 -11.41
C ALA A 176 -4.89 21.57 -12.86
N ALA A 177 -4.60 20.66 -13.79
CA ALA A 177 -5.00 20.72 -15.19
C ALA A 177 -5.15 19.32 -15.80
N ASP A 178 -5.83 19.24 -16.95
CA ASP A 178 -5.93 18.00 -17.72
C ASP A 178 -4.55 17.57 -18.23
N GLY A 179 -4.24 16.28 -18.13
CA GLY A 179 -2.94 15.75 -18.55
C GLY A 179 -1.81 15.96 -17.53
N GLU A 180 -2.08 16.55 -16.37
CA GLU A 180 -1.10 16.66 -15.27
C GLU A 180 -1.42 15.64 -14.16
N ALA A 181 -0.40 15.13 -13.46
CA ALA A 181 -0.67 14.32 -12.27
C ALA A 181 -1.20 15.20 -11.13
N GLY A 182 -2.11 14.65 -10.32
CA GLY A 182 -2.53 15.28 -9.06
C GLY A 182 -1.49 15.02 -7.95
N PRO A 183 -1.47 15.85 -6.89
CA PRO A 183 -0.62 15.57 -5.74
C PRO A 183 -1.03 14.26 -5.06
N LEU A 184 -0.05 13.50 -4.53
CA LEU A 184 -0.34 12.35 -3.69
C LEU A 184 -0.82 12.79 -2.31
N ALA A 185 -1.90 12.17 -1.85
CA ALA A 185 -2.36 12.23 -0.47
C ALA A 185 -2.02 10.90 0.24
N TRP A 186 -1.61 10.98 1.51
CA TRP A 186 -1.14 9.84 2.29
C TRP A 186 -2.11 9.52 3.43
N VAL A 187 -2.27 8.22 3.73
CA VAL A 187 -3.10 7.77 4.86
C VAL A 187 -2.47 8.29 6.15
N ALA A 188 -3.27 8.88 7.02
CA ALA A 188 -2.77 9.33 8.32
C ALA A 188 -2.31 8.11 9.16
N PRO A 189 -1.20 8.24 9.93
CA PRO A 189 -0.69 7.17 10.78
C PRO A 189 -1.63 6.81 11.94
#